data_AF-A0A9D2JKX7-F1
#
_entry.id   AF-A0A9D2JKX7-F1
#
_cell.length_a   1.000
_cell.length_b   1.000
_cell.length_c   1.000
_cell.angle_alpha   90.00
_cell.angle_beta   90.00
_cell.angle_gamma   90.00
#
_symmetry.space_group_name_H-M   'P 1'
#
loop_
_entity.id
_entity.type
_entity.pdbx_description
1 polymer ?
#
loop_
_entity_poly.entity_id
_entity_poly.type
_entity_poly.pdbx_seq_one_letter_code
_entity_poly.pdbx_strand_id
1 'polypeptide(L)'
;MWRRFFNHELLIVSVYRNKGYDFTITSSTAYDHKWIYGRNIFDDISVIVDELFSNYLSRPNVRQPILTQYCDGRRVQCPNWMRQWESQELGEQGYSAIQILRRFYGQDIYINTAEEISGIPASWPGYDLDIGASGQKVRQLQEQLNTIADVYTSLPQVEISGNFDENTREAVMAFQKLFKLPVSGIVDYPTWYKIQAIYVAVTRIAELN
;
A
#
# COMPACT_ATOMS: atom_id res chain seq x y z
N MET A 1 4.85 12.24 7.46
CA MET A 1 3.73 12.90 8.17
C MET A 1 2.51 11.99 8.34
N TRP A 2 2.06 11.27 7.31
CA TRP A 2 0.83 10.46 7.32
C TRP A 2 0.81 9.18 8.20
N ARG A 3 1.94 8.72 8.74
CA ARG A 3 2.01 7.48 9.54
C ARG A 3 1.71 7.60 11.04
N ARG A 4 1.38 8.80 11.55
CA ARG A 4 1.08 9.01 12.98
C ARG A 4 -0.41 8.82 13.36
N PHE A 5 -1.29 8.55 12.39
CA PHE A 5 -2.75 8.56 12.60
C PHE A 5 -3.46 7.20 12.62
N PHE A 6 -2.75 6.10 12.35
CA PHE A 6 -3.31 4.74 12.36
C PHE A 6 -2.85 3.94 13.58
N ASN A 7 -3.09 4.49 14.78
CA ASN A 7 -3.21 3.66 15.97
C ASN A 7 -4.66 3.16 16.08
N HIS A 8 -4.84 1.93 16.54
CA HIS A 8 -6.15 1.41 16.93
C HIS A 8 -6.70 2.22 18.11
N GLU A 9 -7.51 3.25 17.83
CA GLU A 9 -8.67 3.67 18.65
C GLU A 9 -9.39 4.87 18.03
N LEU A 10 -10.73 4.76 17.94
CA LEU A 10 -11.67 5.88 17.90
C LEU A 10 -11.49 6.91 16.75
N LEU A 11 -12.03 6.61 15.57
CA LEU A 11 -12.57 7.61 14.63
C LEU A 11 -14.10 7.50 14.62
N ILE A 12 -14.75 8.31 15.46
CA ILE A 12 -16.22 8.33 15.62
C ILE A 12 -16.85 9.39 14.71
N VAL A 13 -17.91 8.97 14.01
CA VAL A 13 -19.07 9.71 13.45
C VAL A 13 -19.02 11.25 13.40
N SER A 14 -19.27 11.80 12.21
CA SER A 14 -19.66 13.20 11.91
C SER A 14 -18.96 14.31 12.73
N VAL A 15 -17.85 14.81 12.16
CA VAL A 15 -17.00 15.91 12.69
C VAL A 15 -16.12 15.48 13.86
N TYR A 16 -14.94 14.94 13.51
CA TYR A 16 -13.85 14.77 14.47
C TYR A 16 -13.12 16.10 14.64
N ARG A 17 -13.71 16.96 15.47
CA ARG A 17 -13.15 18.27 15.80
C ARG A 17 -11.76 18.09 16.40
N ASN A 18 -10.77 18.76 15.82
CA ASN A 18 -9.41 18.98 16.31
C ASN A 18 -9.23 18.59 17.80
N LYS A 19 -8.61 17.43 18.06
CA LYS A 19 -8.24 16.94 19.40
C LYS A 19 -6.83 17.40 19.80
N GLY A 20 -6.50 18.67 19.58
CA GLY A 20 -5.16 19.23 19.81
C GLY A 20 -4.18 19.11 18.64
N TYR A 21 -4.67 18.82 17.43
CA TYR A 21 -3.88 18.78 16.18
C TYR A 21 -4.18 20.02 15.33
N ASP A 22 -3.33 20.38 14.37
CA ASP A 22 -3.54 21.55 13.50
C ASP A 22 -4.67 21.37 12.45
N PHE A 23 -5.35 20.21 12.43
CA PHE A 23 -6.41 19.88 11.48
C PHE A 23 -7.64 19.21 12.11
N THR A 24 -8.71 19.08 11.33
CA THR A 24 -10.00 18.47 11.69
C THR A 24 -10.33 17.40 10.65
N ILE A 25 -10.73 16.20 11.10
CA ILE A 25 -11.10 15.09 10.21
C ILE A 25 -12.62 15.06 10.06
N THR A 26 -13.12 14.89 8.84
CA THR A 26 -14.57 14.78 8.57
C THR A 26 -14.87 13.49 7.81
N SER A 27 -16.15 13.10 7.75
CA SER A 27 -16.62 12.03 6.87
C SER A 27 -17.54 12.58 5.75
N SER A 28 -17.44 13.89 5.47
CA SER A 28 -18.26 14.60 4.50
C SER A 28 -17.51 14.74 3.19
N THR A 29 -18.06 14.20 2.09
CA THR A 29 -17.49 14.28 0.74
C THR A 29 -17.24 15.70 0.22
N ALA A 30 -17.79 16.73 0.89
CA ALA A 30 -17.51 18.13 0.57
C ALA A 30 -16.13 18.61 1.05
N TYR A 31 -15.50 17.89 1.98
CA TYR A 31 -14.23 18.29 2.61
C TYR A 31 -13.22 17.14 2.76
N ASP A 32 -13.69 15.88 2.79
CA ASP A 32 -12.89 14.70 3.16
C ASP A 32 -13.45 13.44 2.47
N HIS A 33 -12.68 12.36 2.37
CA HIS A 33 -13.17 11.12 1.74
C HIS A 33 -14.17 10.39 2.65
N LYS A 34 -15.26 9.84 2.07
CA LYS A 34 -16.33 9.20 2.84
C LYS A 34 -15.92 7.82 3.36
N TRP A 35 -15.71 7.73 4.66
CA TRP A 35 -15.58 6.48 5.40
C TRP A 35 -16.90 6.05 6.06
N ILE A 36 -17.14 4.74 6.20
CA ILE A 36 -18.34 4.18 6.84
C ILE A 36 -17.91 3.06 7.80
N TYR A 37 -18.14 3.27 9.09
CA TYR A 37 -17.89 2.26 10.13
C TYR A 37 -18.80 1.03 9.97
N GLY A 38 -18.28 -0.16 10.30
CA GLY A 38 -19.06 -1.40 10.33
C GLY A 38 -19.53 -1.91 8.96
N ARG A 39 -19.03 -1.35 7.85
CA ARG A 39 -19.22 -1.96 6.53
C ARG A 39 -18.34 -3.21 6.47
N ASN A 40 -18.91 -4.34 6.04
CA ASN A 40 -18.15 -5.57 5.84
C ASN A 40 -17.04 -5.33 4.81
N ILE A 41 -15.81 -5.20 5.28
CA ILE A 41 -14.61 -5.33 4.46
C ILE A 41 -14.34 -6.83 4.44
N PHE A 42 -14.57 -7.47 3.28
CA PHE A 42 -14.17 -8.87 3.09
C PHE A 42 -12.66 -8.98 3.29
N ASP A 43 -12.17 -10.02 3.98
CA ASP A 43 -10.75 -10.12 4.35
C ASP A 43 -9.80 -10.08 3.13
N ASP A 44 -10.27 -10.53 1.97
CA ASP A 44 -9.58 -10.44 0.67
C ASP A 44 -9.20 -9.00 0.26
N ILE A 45 -9.94 -7.99 0.74
CA ILE A 45 -9.71 -6.58 0.44
C ILE A 45 -8.42 -6.08 1.11
N SER A 46 -7.93 -6.72 2.18
CA SER A 46 -6.71 -6.27 2.88
C SER A 46 -5.45 -6.33 2.01
N VAL A 47 -5.37 -7.24 1.03
CA VAL A 47 -4.20 -7.38 0.15
C VAL A 47 -4.16 -6.28 -0.92
N ILE A 48 -5.33 -5.88 -1.42
CA ILE A 48 -5.49 -4.83 -2.44
C ILE A 48 -5.45 -3.42 -1.80
N VAL A 49 -5.82 -3.32 -0.52
CA VAL A 49 -5.79 -2.08 0.28
C VAL A 49 -4.39 -1.48 0.38
N ASP A 50 -3.35 -2.28 0.66
CA ASP A 50 -1.98 -1.76 0.80
C ASP A 50 -1.45 -1.20 -0.53
N GLU A 51 -1.75 -1.87 -1.66
CA GLU A 51 -1.43 -1.36 -3.00
C GLU A 51 -2.15 -0.03 -3.28
N LEU A 52 -3.46 0.03 -3.02
CA LEU A 52 -4.28 1.23 -3.21
C LEU A 52 -3.84 2.43 -2.35
N PHE A 53 -3.41 2.23 -1.10
CA PHE A 53 -2.96 3.33 -0.24
C PHE A 53 -1.52 3.78 -0.50
N SER A 54 -0.70 2.97 -1.17
CA SER A 54 0.62 3.40 -1.66
C SER A 54 0.53 4.26 -2.93
N ASN A 55 -0.54 4.08 -3.69
CA ASN A 55 -0.74 4.70 -4.99
C ASN A 55 -1.53 6.01 -4.87
N TYR A 56 -1.00 7.08 -5.47
CA TYR A 56 -1.59 8.40 -5.47
C TYR A 56 -1.57 9.01 -6.86
N LEU A 57 -2.43 9.99 -7.10
CA LEU A 57 -2.55 10.64 -8.40
C LEU A 57 -1.73 11.92 -8.43
N SER A 58 -1.00 12.12 -9.52
CA SER A 58 -0.11 13.28 -9.71
C SER A 58 -0.11 13.76 -11.16
N ARG A 59 0.41 14.97 -11.36
CA ARG A 59 0.62 15.64 -12.65
C ARG A 59 2.08 16.11 -12.73
N PRO A 60 2.63 16.32 -13.94
CA PRO A 60 4.03 16.71 -14.10
C PRO A 60 4.33 17.99 -13.31
N ASN A 61 5.43 17.98 -12.57
CA ASN A 61 5.89 19.08 -11.70
C ASN A 61 5.00 19.38 -10.47
N VAL A 62 3.94 18.61 -10.19
CA VAL A 62 3.11 18.76 -8.98
C VAL A 62 3.59 17.77 -7.90
N ARG A 63 4.24 18.30 -6.86
CA ARG A 63 4.83 17.49 -5.76
C ARG A 63 3.81 16.89 -4.78
N GLN A 64 2.58 17.40 -4.73
CA GLN A 64 1.55 16.94 -3.81
C GLN A 64 0.54 16.03 -4.53
N PRO A 65 0.07 14.95 -3.88
CA PRO A 65 -1.05 14.16 -4.37
C PRO A 65 -2.26 15.02 -4.72
N ILE A 66 -2.90 14.73 -5.85
CA ILE A 66 -4.10 15.42 -6.32
C ILE A 66 -5.30 14.88 -5.56
N LEU A 67 -6.02 15.78 -4.87
CA LEU A 67 -7.32 15.46 -4.27
C LEU A 67 -8.33 15.14 -5.38
N THR A 68 -8.68 13.87 -5.52
CA THR A 68 -9.77 13.42 -6.40
C THR A 68 -11.06 13.28 -5.62
N GLN A 69 -11.95 14.27 -5.82
CA GLN A 69 -13.33 14.20 -5.35
C GLN A 69 -14.17 13.44 -6.37
N TYR A 70 -15.17 12.69 -5.91
CA TYR A 70 -16.11 11.98 -6.77
C TYR A 70 -17.55 12.26 -6.32
N CYS A 71 -18.49 12.14 -7.25
CA CYS A 71 -19.92 12.16 -6.93
C CYS A 71 -20.63 10.93 -7.51
N ASP A 72 -21.87 10.70 -7.06
CA ASP A 72 -22.73 9.64 -7.56
C ASP A 72 -22.89 9.69 -9.10
N GLY A 73 -23.19 10.86 -9.66
CA GLY A 73 -23.31 11.06 -11.11
C GLY A 73 -24.69 10.73 -11.70
N ARG A 74 -25.61 10.13 -10.93
CA ARG A 74 -27.02 9.91 -11.33
C ARG A 74 -27.97 10.88 -10.64
N ARG A 75 -27.85 11.04 -9.31
CA ARG A 75 -28.67 11.95 -8.48
C ARG A 75 -28.00 13.29 -8.23
N VAL A 76 -26.67 13.33 -8.25
CA VAL A 76 -25.85 14.54 -8.08
C VAL A 76 -25.00 14.70 -9.33
N GLN A 77 -25.09 15.87 -9.97
CA GLN A 77 -24.28 16.20 -11.14
C GLN A 77 -22.98 16.88 -10.69
N CYS A 78 -21.84 16.30 -11.10
CA CYS A 78 -20.53 16.92 -10.94
C CYS A 78 -19.83 16.98 -12.32
N PRO A 79 -19.55 18.18 -12.86
CA PRO A 79 -18.99 18.31 -14.21
C PRO A 79 -17.48 17.99 -14.25
N ASN A 80 -16.74 18.31 -13.18
CA ASN A 80 -15.27 18.28 -13.16
C ASN A 80 -14.68 17.17 -12.26
N TRP A 81 -15.52 16.23 -11.80
CA TRP A 81 -15.15 15.17 -10.86
C TRP A 81 -15.51 13.80 -11.44
N MET A 82 -14.88 12.76 -10.90
CA MET A 82 -15.23 11.38 -11.26
C MET A 82 -16.68 11.07 -10.86
N ARG A 83 -17.46 10.53 -11.79
CA ARG A 83 -18.83 10.08 -11.58
C ARG A 83 -18.83 8.58 -11.30
N GLN A 84 -19.29 8.17 -10.12
CA GLN A 84 -19.17 6.80 -9.62
C GLN A 84 -19.76 5.77 -10.59
N TRP A 85 -21.00 5.98 -11.03
CA TRP A 85 -21.66 5.03 -11.96
C TRP A 85 -21.04 5.01 -13.35
N GLU A 86 -20.54 6.15 -13.86
CA GLU A 86 -19.83 6.17 -15.16
C GLU A 86 -18.45 5.49 -15.04
N SER A 87 -17.75 5.65 -13.92
CA SER A 87 -16.48 4.92 -13.70
C SER A 87 -16.67 3.41 -13.58
N GLN A 88 -17.80 2.95 -13.02
CA GLN A 88 -18.16 1.52 -13.03
C GLN A 88 -18.44 1.06 -14.47
N GLU A 89 -19.28 1.77 -15.21
CA GLU A 89 -19.65 1.41 -16.59
C GLU A 89 -18.42 1.33 -17.51
N LEU A 90 -17.46 2.25 -17.37
CA LEU A 90 -16.19 2.18 -18.10
C LEU A 90 -15.32 0.99 -17.67
N GLY A 91 -15.34 0.61 -16.39
CA GLY A 91 -14.68 -0.60 -15.91
C GLY A 91 -15.30 -1.87 -16.50
N GLU A 92 -16.63 -1.94 -16.58
CA GLU A 92 -17.39 -3.03 -17.22
C GLU A 92 -17.14 -3.08 -18.74
N GLN A 93 -16.88 -1.95 -19.38
CA GLN A 93 -16.43 -1.84 -20.77
C GLN A 93 -14.94 -2.21 -20.99
N GLY A 94 -14.20 -2.56 -19.92
CA GLY A 94 -12.81 -3.00 -20.01
C GLY A 94 -11.77 -1.88 -20.04
N TYR A 95 -12.14 -0.63 -19.71
CA TYR A 95 -11.15 0.44 -19.56
C TYR A 95 -10.30 0.23 -18.29
N SER A 96 -8.98 0.38 -18.43
CA SER A 96 -8.05 0.36 -17.29
C SER A 96 -8.22 1.58 -16.38
N ALA A 97 -7.87 1.44 -15.11
CA ALA A 97 -8.01 2.51 -14.10
C ALA A 97 -7.42 3.86 -14.56
N ILE A 98 -6.23 3.85 -15.18
CA ILE A 98 -5.58 5.07 -15.70
C ILE A 98 -6.35 5.70 -16.88
N GLN A 99 -6.98 4.92 -17.76
CA GLN A 99 -7.81 5.44 -18.85
C GLN A 99 -9.08 6.09 -18.31
N ILE A 100 -9.73 5.46 -17.33
CA ILE A 100 -10.91 6.01 -16.65
C ILE A 100 -10.54 7.32 -15.95
N LEU A 101 -9.44 7.37 -15.20
CA LEU A 101 -8.97 8.58 -14.52
C LEU A 101 -8.64 9.72 -15.50
N ARG A 102 -8.00 9.43 -16.64
CA ARG A 102 -7.69 10.42 -17.68
C ARG A 102 -8.94 11.03 -18.33
N ARG A 103 -10.05 10.29 -18.39
CA ARG A 103 -11.33 10.79 -18.87
C ARG A 103 -11.92 11.89 -17.98
N PHE A 104 -11.74 11.78 -16.65
CA PHE A 104 -12.29 12.74 -15.69
C PHE A 104 -11.31 13.86 -15.31
N TYR A 105 -10.00 13.57 -15.27
CA TYR A 105 -9.00 14.49 -14.70
C TYR A 105 -7.93 14.98 -15.69
N GLY A 106 -8.02 14.61 -16.97
CA GLY A 106 -7.09 15.03 -18.02
C GLY A 106 -5.99 14.00 -18.33
N GLN A 107 -5.42 14.09 -19.53
CA GLN A 107 -4.40 13.15 -20.04
C GLN A 107 -3.04 13.27 -19.32
N ASP A 108 -2.82 14.37 -18.61
CA ASP A 108 -1.62 14.67 -17.85
C ASP A 108 -1.56 13.95 -16.48
N ILE A 109 -2.63 13.25 -16.08
CA ILE A 109 -2.62 12.47 -14.83
C ILE A 109 -1.91 11.12 -15.00
N TYR A 110 -1.22 10.70 -13.95
CA TYR A 110 -0.61 9.39 -13.78
C TYR A 110 -0.78 8.90 -12.33
N ILE A 111 -0.76 7.58 -12.16
CA ILE A 111 -0.70 6.91 -10.87
C ILE A 111 0.78 6.79 -10.49
N ASN A 112 1.17 7.42 -9.40
CA ASN A 112 2.48 7.28 -8.78
C ASN A 112 2.35 6.38 -7.54
N THR A 113 3.41 5.63 -7.23
CA THR A 113 3.56 4.96 -5.95
C THR A 113 4.43 5.83 -5.02
N ALA A 114 4.14 5.86 -3.72
CA ALA A 114 4.99 6.57 -2.76
C ALA A 114 6.35 5.88 -2.61
N GLU A 115 7.43 6.57 -2.99
CA GLU A 115 8.81 6.07 -2.86
C GLU A 115 9.21 5.72 -1.42
N GLU A 116 8.60 6.42 -0.44
CA GLU A 116 8.85 6.23 0.98
C GLU A 116 7.51 6.27 1.75
N ILE A 117 7.03 5.11 2.23
CA ILE A 117 5.89 5.01 3.15
C ILE A 117 6.37 5.30 4.59
N SER A 118 7.18 6.35 4.73
CA SER A 118 7.85 6.83 5.95
C SER A 118 8.50 5.73 6.78
N GLY A 119 7.83 5.18 7.80
CA GLY A 119 8.33 4.07 8.61
C GLY A 119 8.33 2.69 7.92
N ILE A 120 8.54 2.62 6.60
CA ILE A 120 8.97 1.42 5.86
C ILE A 120 10.30 1.81 5.20
N PRO A 121 11.39 1.04 5.39
CA PRO A 121 12.72 1.50 4.99
C PRO A 121 13.01 1.42 3.48
N ALA A 122 12.17 0.78 2.66
CA ALA A 122 12.24 0.93 1.20
C ALA A 122 10.94 0.55 0.45
N SER A 123 10.68 1.27 -0.63
CA SER A 123 9.71 0.94 -1.68
C SER A 123 9.99 -0.39 -2.38
N TRP A 124 8.92 -1.05 -2.84
CA TRP A 124 8.98 -2.19 -3.77
C TRP A 124 9.63 -1.77 -5.11
N PRO A 125 10.49 -2.59 -5.73
CA PRO A 125 11.26 -2.19 -6.92
C PRO A 125 10.49 -1.99 -8.23
N GLY A 126 9.17 -2.22 -8.26
CA GLY A 126 8.36 -2.12 -9.49
C GLY A 126 8.31 -3.40 -10.33
N TYR A 127 8.92 -4.49 -9.83
CA TYR A 127 8.91 -5.82 -10.44
C TYR A 127 9.06 -6.89 -9.34
N ASP A 128 8.57 -8.10 -9.62
CA ASP A 128 8.66 -9.23 -8.70
C ASP A 128 10.11 -9.74 -8.58
N LEU A 129 10.54 -10.13 -7.37
CA LEU A 129 11.83 -10.80 -7.17
C LEU A 129 11.61 -12.33 -7.12
N ASP A 130 12.22 -13.04 -8.07
CA ASP A 130 12.22 -14.50 -8.20
C ASP A 130 13.64 -14.96 -8.61
N ILE A 131 13.86 -16.27 -8.74
CA ILE A 131 15.15 -16.89 -9.12
C ILE A 131 15.79 -16.17 -10.33
N GLY A 132 17.03 -15.75 -10.14
CA GLY A 132 17.80 -15.01 -11.15
C GLY A 132 17.69 -13.48 -11.05
N ALA A 133 16.77 -12.94 -10.25
CA ALA A 133 16.83 -11.53 -9.85
C ALA A 133 18.13 -11.24 -9.07
N SER A 134 18.69 -10.05 -9.24
CA SER A 134 19.93 -9.67 -8.55
C SER A 134 20.05 -8.16 -8.31
N GLY A 135 20.97 -7.78 -7.43
CA GLY A 135 21.30 -6.39 -7.10
C GLY A 135 20.82 -5.95 -5.71
N GLN A 136 20.87 -4.63 -5.47
CA GLN A 136 20.67 -4.04 -4.14
C GLN A 136 19.33 -4.40 -3.48
N LYS A 137 18.26 -4.56 -4.27
CA LYS A 137 16.92 -4.90 -3.76
C LYS A 137 16.81 -6.34 -3.26
N VAL A 138 17.50 -7.27 -3.91
CA VAL A 138 17.63 -8.66 -3.43
C VAL A 138 18.52 -8.71 -2.19
N ARG A 139 19.61 -7.95 -2.18
CA ARG A 139 20.49 -7.85 -1.00
C ARG A 139 19.73 -7.32 0.23
N GLN A 140 18.93 -6.27 0.04
CA GLN A 140 18.07 -5.70 1.07
C GLN A 140 17.03 -6.73 1.56
N LEU A 141 16.39 -7.48 0.65
CA LEU A 141 15.47 -8.56 1.00
C LEU A 141 16.15 -9.62 1.89
N GLN A 142 17.36 -10.05 1.55
CA GLN A 142 18.13 -11.04 2.32
C GLN A 142 18.52 -10.52 3.71
N GLU A 143 18.99 -9.28 3.82
CA GLU A 143 19.27 -8.60 5.10
C GLU A 143 18.02 -8.55 6.01
N GLN A 144 16.86 -8.28 5.42
CA GLN A 144 15.58 -8.19 6.14
C GLN A 144 15.05 -9.56 6.56
N LEU A 145 15.09 -10.56 5.68
CA LEU A 145 14.71 -11.94 6.01
C LEU A 145 15.55 -12.49 7.17
N ASN A 146 16.87 -12.26 7.15
CA ASN A 146 17.75 -12.68 8.24
C ASN A 146 17.42 -11.98 9.56
N THR A 147 17.23 -10.65 9.55
CA THR A 147 16.85 -9.90 10.75
C THR A 147 15.51 -10.39 11.33
N ILE A 148 14.58 -10.82 10.48
CA ILE A 148 13.30 -11.41 10.92
C ILE A 148 13.53 -12.82 11.48
N ALA A 149 14.39 -13.64 10.86
CA ALA A 149 14.73 -14.99 11.30
C ALA A 149 15.42 -15.03 12.68
N ASP A 150 16.15 -13.97 13.05
CA ASP A 150 16.76 -13.82 14.39
C ASP A 150 15.71 -13.83 15.52
N VAL A 151 14.47 -13.41 15.25
CA VAL A 151 13.33 -13.48 16.19
C VAL A 151 12.39 -14.64 15.87
N TYR A 152 12.12 -14.88 14.59
CA TYR A 152 11.29 -15.99 14.10
C TYR A 152 12.17 -17.16 13.69
N THR A 153 12.76 -17.85 14.67
CA THR A 153 13.76 -18.93 14.48
C THR A 153 13.28 -20.15 13.69
N SER A 154 12.01 -20.18 13.27
CA SER A 154 11.46 -21.16 12.33
C SER A 154 11.72 -20.80 10.85
N LEU A 155 12.18 -19.59 10.57
CA LEU A 155 12.58 -19.16 9.23
C LEU A 155 14.07 -19.49 9.01
N PRO A 156 14.45 -20.01 7.82
CA PRO A 156 15.85 -20.20 7.49
C PRO A 156 16.53 -18.85 7.24
N GLN A 157 17.78 -18.72 7.67
CA GLN A 157 18.66 -17.63 7.26
C GLN A 157 19.24 -17.91 5.86
N VAL A 158 19.55 -16.84 5.13
CA VAL A 158 20.03 -16.86 3.74
C VAL A 158 21.35 -16.09 3.58
N GLU A 159 22.14 -16.44 2.58
CA GLU A 159 23.36 -15.68 2.26
C GLU A 159 23.01 -14.31 1.68
N ILE A 160 23.65 -13.25 2.18
CA ILE A 160 23.47 -11.87 1.69
C ILE A 160 24.37 -11.65 0.45
N SER A 161 24.09 -12.43 -0.59
CA SER A 161 24.82 -12.43 -1.86
C SER A 161 24.38 -11.30 -2.81
N GLY A 162 23.14 -10.82 -2.64
CA GLY A 162 22.48 -9.94 -3.60
C GLY A 162 21.96 -10.67 -4.85
N ASN A 163 21.97 -12.01 -4.88
CA ASN A 163 21.43 -12.84 -5.95
C ASN A 163 20.27 -13.69 -5.40
N PHE A 164 19.15 -13.75 -6.11
CA PHE A 164 17.98 -14.51 -5.69
C PHE A 164 18.15 -15.94 -6.18
N ASP A 165 18.54 -16.81 -5.25
CA ASP A 165 18.79 -18.24 -5.45
C ASP A 165 17.69 -19.11 -4.83
N GLU A 166 17.82 -20.43 -4.93
CA GLU A 166 16.82 -21.35 -4.35
C GLU A 166 16.76 -21.23 -2.82
N ASN A 167 17.87 -20.95 -2.14
CA ASN A 167 17.88 -20.69 -0.69
C ASN A 167 17.04 -19.46 -0.32
N THR A 168 17.20 -18.37 -1.09
CA THR A 168 16.39 -17.15 -0.95
C THR A 168 14.91 -17.45 -1.19
N ARG A 169 14.60 -18.26 -2.21
CA ARG A 169 13.23 -18.70 -2.50
C ARG A 169 12.63 -19.54 -1.38
N GLU A 170 13.35 -20.52 -0.84
CA GLU A 170 12.89 -21.35 0.28
C GLU A 170 12.59 -20.50 1.52
N ALA A 171 13.43 -19.50 1.82
CA ALA A 171 13.18 -18.55 2.91
C ALA A 171 11.94 -17.68 2.66
N VAL A 172 11.72 -17.21 1.43
CA VAL A 172 10.50 -16.49 1.04
C VAL A 172 9.26 -17.39 1.17
N MET A 173 9.33 -18.66 0.74
CA MET A 173 8.24 -19.62 0.91
C MET A 173 7.94 -19.89 2.39
N ALA A 174 8.97 -20.03 3.23
CA ALA A 174 8.82 -20.20 4.67
C ALA A 174 8.17 -18.96 5.33
N PHE A 175 8.60 -17.75 4.92
CA PHE A 175 8.01 -16.48 5.35
C PHE A 175 6.54 -16.38 4.93
N GLN A 176 6.23 -16.61 3.65
CA GLN A 176 4.87 -16.57 3.11
C GLN A 176 3.95 -17.54 3.87
N LYS A 177 4.40 -18.78 4.11
CA LYS A 177 3.68 -19.78 4.88
C LYS A 177 3.43 -19.36 6.33
N LEU A 178 4.43 -18.79 7.01
CA LEU A 178 4.33 -18.32 8.39
C LEU A 178 3.34 -17.15 8.52
N PHE A 179 3.38 -16.19 7.59
CA PHE A 179 2.54 -14.99 7.60
C PHE A 179 1.24 -15.11 6.79
N LYS A 180 0.86 -16.33 6.39
CA LYS A 180 -0.38 -16.68 5.69
C LYS A 180 -0.58 -15.97 4.34
N LEU A 181 0.51 -15.73 3.62
CA LEU A 181 0.50 -15.29 2.22
C LEU A 181 0.40 -16.48 1.27
N PRO A 182 0.02 -16.28 -0.01
CA PRO A 182 0.21 -17.27 -1.06
C PRO A 182 1.68 -17.72 -1.13
N VAL A 183 1.92 -19.04 -1.12
CA VAL A 183 3.28 -19.60 -1.07
C VAL A 183 3.79 -19.83 -2.49
N SER A 184 4.22 -18.76 -3.15
CA SER A 184 4.81 -18.77 -4.49
C SER A 184 6.34 -18.93 -4.49
N GLY A 185 6.99 -18.48 -3.42
CA GLY A 185 8.43 -18.24 -3.37
C GLY A 185 8.88 -16.95 -4.08
N ILE A 186 7.95 -16.24 -4.72
CA ILE A 186 8.16 -14.99 -5.45
C ILE A 186 7.85 -13.82 -4.50
N VAL A 187 8.73 -12.83 -4.43
CA VAL A 187 8.48 -11.59 -3.69
C VAL A 187 7.78 -10.59 -4.60
N ASP A 188 6.46 -10.77 -4.68
CA ASP A 188 5.52 -9.82 -5.25
C ASP A 188 5.32 -8.58 -4.36
N TYR A 189 4.52 -7.63 -4.83
CA TYR A 189 4.20 -6.40 -4.10
C TYR A 189 3.70 -6.70 -2.66
N PRO A 190 2.67 -7.54 -2.43
CA PRO A 190 2.21 -7.89 -1.08
C PRO A 190 3.30 -8.53 -0.20
N THR A 191 4.08 -9.46 -0.74
CA THR A 191 5.14 -10.15 0.01
C THR A 191 6.22 -9.16 0.45
N TRP A 192 6.65 -8.25 -0.42
CA TRP A 192 7.63 -7.22 -0.09
C TRP A 192 7.17 -6.35 1.08
N TYR A 193 5.96 -5.79 1.00
CA TYR A 193 5.45 -4.92 2.06
C TYR A 193 5.16 -5.66 3.36
N LYS A 194 4.81 -6.94 3.31
CA LYS A 194 4.69 -7.78 4.50
C LYS A 194 6.05 -7.98 5.17
N ILE A 195 7.11 -8.32 4.42
CA ILE A 195 8.48 -8.44 4.94
C ILE A 195 8.91 -7.13 5.60
N GLN A 196 8.71 -5.99 4.93
CA GLN A 196 9.03 -4.68 5.46
C GLN A 196 8.30 -4.35 6.77
N ALA A 197 7.01 -4.68 6.86
CA ALA A 197 6.22 -4.44 8.08
C ALA A 197 6.71 -5.28 9.27
N ILE A 198 7.05 -6.54 9.04
CA ILE A 198 7.59 -7.43 10.09
C ILE A 198 9.01 -7.03 10.48
N TYR A 199 9.87 -6.67 9.53
CA TYR A 199 11.21 -6.14 9.79
C TYR A 199 11.17 -4.94 10.73
N VAL A 200 10.33 -3.93 10.44
CA VAL A 200 10.16 -2.74 11.28
C VAL A 200 9.58 -3.05 12.66
N ALA A 201 8.71 -4.07 12.77
CA ALA A 201 8.19 -4.50 14.05
C ALA A 201 9.27 -5.16 14.91
N VAL A 202 10.11 -6.02 14.31
CA VAL A 202 11.22 -6.71 14.97
C VAL A 202 12.31 -5.73 15.42
N THR A 203 12.76 -4.83 14.55
CA THR A 203 13.85 -3.89 14.91
C THR A 203 13.44 -2.92 16.02
N ARG A 204 12.18 -2.45 16.05
CA ARG A 204 11.66 -1.62 17.14
C ARG A 204 11.56 -2.34 18.48
N ILE A 205 11.40 -3.66 18.49
CA ILE A 205 11.44 -4.46 19.72
C ILE A 205 12.89 -4.60 20.19
N ALA A 206 13.85 -4.73 19.27
CA ALA A 206 15.28 -4.75 19.58
C ALA A 206 15.80 -3.40 20.12
N GLU A 207 15.24 -2.26 19.67
CA GLU A 207 15.56 -0.91 20.17
C GLU A 207 15.04 -0.60 21.59
N LEU A 208 14.25 -1.49 22.21
CA LEU A 208 13.62 -1.30 23.52
C LEU A 208 14.21 -2.16 24.65
N ASN A 209 15.26 -2.94 24.37
CA ASN A 209 15.96 -3.83 25.32
C ASN A 209 17.44 -3.41 25.49
#